data_AF-A0A1U8K2D5-F1
#
_entry.id   AF-A0A1U8K2D5-F1
#
_cell.length_a   1.000
_cell.length_b   1.000
_cell.length_c   1.000
_cell.angle_alpha   90.00
_cell.angle_beta   90.00
_cell.angle_gamma   90.00
#
_symmetry.space_group_name_H-M   'P 1'
#
loop_
_entity.id
_entity.type
_entity.pdbx_description
1 polymer ?
#
loop_
_entity_poly.entity_id
_entity_poly.type
_entity_poly.pdbx_seq_one_letter_code
_entity_poly.pdbx_strand_id
1 'polypeptide(L)'
;MNYFPDEVLEHVFDFITSHKDRNSVSLVCKSWYKIERCSRQRVFIGNCYSISPERLIARFPGLKSLTLKGKPHFADFNLVPHDWGGFVYPWIKALAKSRIGLEELRLKRMVVSDESLELLSKSFVNFKSLVLVSCEGFTTDGLAAIAANCRFLRELDLQENEVDDHRGHWLSCFPESCTSLISLNFACLRGEVNLGALERLVSRSPNLKSLRLNRAVPLDTLQKLLMRAPQLVDLGIGSYVHDPFSEVYNKLKIAIQRCKSIRSLSGFLEVAPHCMSAIYPICGNLTFLNLSYAPGLHGNKLMKLIQHCRKLQRLWILDCIGDKGLGVVALTCKELQELRVFPSDPFGAGNAAVTEEGLVLVSAGCPKLNSLLYFCQQMTNAALITVAKNCPNFIRFRLCILDPIKPDPVTNQPLDEGFGAIVQSCKGLKRLSLSGLLTDQVFLYIGMYAEQLEMLSIAFAADSDKGMLYVLNGCKKLRKLEIRDCPFGDAALLEDVGKYETMRSLWMSSCEVTLGGCKSVAEKMPSLNVEIIDECEQMEFNLVDKQKVDKMYLYRTLVGHRKDAPEYVLIL
;
A
#
# COMPACT_ATOMS: atom_id res chain seq x y z
N MET A 1 43.10 -3.88 23.21
CA MET A 1 41.96 -4.35 22.39
C MET A 1 42.14 -3.74 21.01
N ASN A 2 42.30 -4.56 19.98
CA ASN A 2 42.42 -4.09 18.60
C ASN A 2 41.02 -3.66 18.12
N TYR A 3 40.72 -2.37 18.23
CA TYR A 3 39.55 -1.79 17.58
C TYR A 3 39.88 -1.50 16.12
N PHE A 4 38.96 -1.83 15.22
CA PHE A 4 39.01 -1.32 13.85
C PHE A 4 38.92 0.22 13.87
N PRO A 5 39.63 0.93 12.99
CA PRO A 5 39.41 2.35 12.78
C PRO A 5 37.94 2.66 12.42
N ASP A 6 37.47 3.86 12.76
CA ASP A 6 36.07 4.27 12.53
C ASP A 6 35.70 4.18 11.04
N GLU A 7 36.63 4.48 10.13
CA GLU A 7 36.46 4.40 8.68
C GLU A 7 36.22 2.95 8.20
N VAL A 8 36.87 1.98 8.85
CA VAL A 8 36.68 0.56 8.51
C VAL A 8 35.30 0.11 8.98
N LEU A 9 34.86 0.53 10.17
CA LEU A 9 33.51 0.23 10.66
C LEU A 9 32.43 0.90 9.80
N GLU A 10 32.64 2.14 9.37
CA GLU A 10 31.76 2.83 8.43
C GLU A 10 31.64 2.07 7.10
N HIS A 11 32.76 1.58 6.56
CA HIS A 11 32.74 0.80 5.33
C HIS A 11 32.02 -0.56 5.51
N VAL A 12 32.21 -1.25 6.64
CA VAL A 12 31.45 -2.47 6.96
C VAL A 12 29.95 -2.17 7.02
N PHE A 13 29.58 -1.03 7.58
CA PHE A 13 28.20 -0.59 7.75
C PHE A 13 27.48 -0.26 6.42
N ASP A 14 28.21 0.05 5.35
CA ASP A 14 27.67 0.24 3.99
C ASP A 14 27.06 -1.05 3.41
N PHE A 15 27.58 -2.21 3.82
CA PHE A 15 27.05 -3.51 3.39
C PHE A 15 25.81 -3.96 4.20
N ILE A 16 25.48 -3.25 5.28
CA ILE A 16 24.32 -3.56 6.14
C ILE A 16 23.10 -2.76 5.65
N THR A 17 22.34 -3.34 4.73
CA THR A 17 21.21 -2.67 4.06
C THR A 17 19.89 -2.74 4.84
N SER A 18 19.75 -3.68 5.77
CA SER A 18 18.54 -3.90 6.57
C SER A 18 18.43 -2.88 7.71
N HIS A 19 17.30 -2.16 7.79
CA HIS A 19 17.04 -1.24 8.90
C HIS A 19 17.01 -1.95 10.27
N LYS A 20 16.59 -3.22 10.32
CA LYS A 20 16.58 -4.00 11.57
C LYS A 20 18.01 -4.28 12.04
N ASP A 21 18.89 -4.66 11.12
CA ASP A 21 20.28 -4.98 11.46
C ASP A 21 21.06 -3.72 11.81
N ARG A 22 20.83 -2.61 11.09
CA ARG A 22 21.37 -1.29 11.47
C ARG A 22 20.93 -0.85 12.87
N ASN A 23 19.69 -1.16 13.27
CA ASN A 23 19.24 -0.90 14.64
C ASN A 23 20.00 -1.76 15.66
N SER A 24 20.18 -3.05 15.40
CA SER A 24 20.95 -3.95 16.27
C SER A 24 22.40 -3.50 16.41
N VAL A 25 23.05 -3.14 15.30
CA VAL A 25 24.42 -2.58 15.26
C VAL A 25 24.54 -1.34 16.14
N SER A 26 23.56 -0.43 16.09
CA SER A 26 23.57 0.80 16.89
C SER A 26 23.54 0.56 18.41
N LEU A 27 23.20 -0.65 18.86
CA LEU A 27 23.07 -1.01 20.28
C LEU A 27 24.25 -1.81 20.83
N VAL A 28 25.24 -2.16 20.00
CA VAL A 28 26.40 -2.97 20.43
C VAL A 28 27.27 -2.22 21.45
N CYS A 29 27.65 -0.97 21.13
CA CYS A 29 28.39 -0.11 22.04
C CYS A 29 28.26 1.37 21.64
N LYS A 30 28.77 2.28 22.47
CA LYS A 30 28.70 3.73 22.21
C LYS A 30 29.49 4.18 20.98
N SER A 31 30.60 3.50 20.64
CA SER A 31 31.35 3.78 19.41
C SER A 31 30.53 3.41 18.17
N TRP A 32 29.99 2.18 18.12
CA TRP A 32 29.15 1.73 17.02
C TRP A 32 27.90 2.59 16.88
N TYR A 33 27.27 2.99 17.99
CA TYR A 33 26.16 3.95 17.97
C TYR A 33 26.52 5.25 17.25
N LYS A 34 27.71 5.83 17.51
CA LYS A 34 28.16 7.09 16.90
C LYS A 34 28.46 6.93 15.41
N ILE A 35 29.14 5.86 15.01
CA ILE A 35 29.49 5.60 13.60
C ILE A 35 28.23 5.26 12.79
N GLU A 36 27.35 4.42 13.34
CA GLU A 36 26.11 3.97 12.70
C GLU A 36 25.17 5.16 12.44
N ARG A 37 25.02 6.06 13.41
CA ARG A 37 24.11 7.19 13.23
C ARG A 37 24.62 8.19 12.19
N CYS A 38 25.93 8.34 12.03
CA CYS A 38 26.52 9.23 11.02
C CYS A 38 26.49 8.62 9.61
N SER A 39 26.71 7.31 9.49
CA SER A 39 26.69 6.59 8.21
C SER A 39 25.29 6.22 7.72
N ARG A 40 24.23 6.34 8.55
CA ARG A 40 22.88 5.94 8.14
C ARG A 40 22.28 6.95 7.15
N GLN A 41 22.18 6.53 5.90
CA GLN A 41 21.63 7.35 4.81
C GLN A 41 20.13 7.12 4.55
N ARG A 42 19.57 5.99 4.97
CA ARG A 42 18.16 5.63 4.69
C ARG A 42 17.39 5.41 6.00
N VAL A 43 16.28 6.12 6.18
CA VAL A 43 15.43 5.99 7.37
C VAL A 43 13.96 5.78 6.99
N PHE A 44 13.33 4.81 7.67
CA PHE A 44 11.91 4.51 7.58
C PHE A 44 11.19 4.91 8.87
N ILE A 45 10.24 5.83 8.77
CA ILE A 45 9.33 6.21 9.85
C ILE A 45 7.93 5.76 9.49
N GLY A 46 7.45 4.75 10.23
CA GLY A 46 6.19 4.08 9.94
C GLY A 46 4.93 4.77 10.46
N ASN A 47 5.09 5.83 11.25
CA ASN A 47 4.07 6.74 11.79
C ASN A 47 4.74 8.11 11.99
N CYS A 48 4.34 9.13 11.24
CA CYS A 48 4.93 10.47 11.28
C CYS A 48 4.76 11.19 12.63
N TYR A 49 3.83 10.76 13.49
CA TYR A 49 3.66 11.32 14.83
C TYR A 49 4.43 10.59 15.91
N SER A 50 5.19 9.53 15.56
CA SER A 50 6.00 8.77 16.54
C SER A 50 7.33 9.44 16.92
N ILE A 51 7.81 10.41 16.14
CA ILE A 51 9.06 11.12 16.36
C ILE A 51 9.03 12.47 15.63
N SER A 52 9.64 13.51 16.21
CA SER A 52 9.77 14.82 15.55
C SER A 52 10.88 14.81 14.48
N PRO A 53 10.78 15.68 13.45
CA PRO A 53 11.82 15.82 12.46
C PRO A 53 13.16 16.27 13.08
N GLU A 54 13.16 17.12 14.11
CA GLU A 54 14.38 17.57 14.78
C GLU A 54 15.11 16.41 15.45
N ARG A 55 14.37 15.50 16.10
CA ARG A 55 14.96 14.33 16.75
C ARG A 55 15.51 13.33 15.73
N LEU A 56 14.84 13.19 14.57
CA LEU A 56 15.35 12.39 13.45
C LEU A 56 16.67 12.97 12.94
N ILE A 57 16.70 14.26 12.63
CA ILE A 57 17.85 14.98 12.07
C ILE A 57 19.02 14.94 13.05
N ALA A 58 18.76 15.22 14.33
CA ALA A 58 19.76 15.13 15.37
C ALA A 58 20.34 13.72 15.43
N ARG A 59 19.54 12.67 15.29
CA ARG A 59 20.07 11.29 15.30
C ARG A 59 20.86 10.99 14.02
N PHE A 60 20.32 11.25 12.84
CA PHE A 60 20.86 10.82 11.55
C PHE A 60 21.21 12.02 10.65
N PRO A 61 22.36 12.68 10.87
CA PRO A 61 22.74 13.87 10.10
C PRO A 61 23.09 13.55 8.64
N GLY A 62 23.52 12.31 8.33
CA GLY A 62 23.86 11.85 6.98
C GLY A 62 22.66 11.37 6.13
N LEU A 63 21.43 11.69 6.54
CA LEU A 63 20.20 11.23 5.89
C LEU A 63 20.13 11.68 4.42
N LYS A 64 19.82 10.74 3.53
CA LYS A 64 19.60 10.95 2.09
C LYS A 64 18.25 10.45 1.60
N SER A 65 17.68 9.42 2.24
CA SER A 65 16.42 8.80 1.84
C SER A 65 15.51 8.69 3.04
N LEU A 66 14.33 9.30 2.95
CA LEU A 66 13.33 9.28 4.00
C LEU A 66 12.04 8.66 3.48
N THR A 67 11.53 7.66 4.20
CA THR A 67 10.16 7.15 4.01
C THR A 67 9.30 7.53 5.21
N LEU A 68 8.21 8.25 4.98
CA LEU A 68 7.22 8.64 6.00
C LEU A 68 5.86 8.02 5.70
N LYS A 69 5.13 7.64 6.74
CA LYS A 69 3.72 7.26 6.66
C LYS A 69 2.89 8.08 7.64
N GLY A 70 1.77 8.62 7.19
CA GLY A 70 0.86 9.43 7.99
C GLY A 70 -0.33 8.59 8.46
N LYS A 71 -1.49 8.81 7.84
CA LYS A 71 -2.78 8.25 8.25
C LYS A 71 -2.75 6.71 8.38
N PRO A 72 -3.54 6.13 9.29
CA PRO A 72 -3.65 4.68 9.44
C PRO A 72 -4.26 4.02 8.19
N HIS A 73 -4.26 2.70 8.14
CA HIS A 73 -4.69 1.97 6.94
C HIS A 73 -6.16 2.12 6.61
N PHE A 74 -7.00 2.35 7.62
CA PHE A 74 -8.43 2.57 7.42
C PHE A 74 -8.80 3.91 6.78
N ALA A 75 -7.84 4.81 6.57
CA ALA A 75 -8.03 5.97 5.70
C ALA A 75 -8.39 5.56 4.25
N ASP A 76 -7.91 4.40 3.77
CA ASP A 76 -8.26 3.88 2.43
C ASP A 76 -9.75 3.49 2.32
N PHE A 77 -10.48 3.45 3.44
CA PHE A 77 -11.90 3.11 3.52
C PHE A 77 -12.76 4.30 4.00
N ASN A 78 -12.24 5.53 3.89
CA ASN A 78 -12.90 6.77 4.34
C ASN A 78 -13.30 6.78 5.82
N LEU A 79 -12.58 6.01 6.66
CA LEU A 79 -12.81 5.98 8.12
C LEU A 79 -11.95 7.00 8.88
N VAL A 80 -11.12 7.76 8.17
CA VAL A 80 -10.28 8.82 8.75
C VAL A 80 -10.60 10.11 8.00
N PRO A 81 -11.02 11.18 8.69
CA PRO A 81 -11.27 12.47 8.07
C PRO A 81 -10.09 12.99 7.24
N HIS A 82 -10.39 13.78 6.20
CA HIS A 82 -9.38 14.32 5.29
C HIS A 82 -8.39 15.25 6.00
N ASP A 83 -8.84 16.06 6.94
CA ASP A 83 -8.04 17.02 7.70
C ASP A 83 -7.49 16.48 9.03
N TRP A 84 -7.61 15.17 9.29
CA TRP A 84 -7.15 14.55 10.55
C TRP A 84 -5.68 14.86 10.88
N GLY A 85 -4.83 14.90 9.86
CA GLY A 85 -3.40 15.15 9.99
C GLY A 85 -2.56 14.38 8.97
N GLY A 86 -1.26 14.25 9.27
CA GLY A 86 -0.25 13.64 8.39
C GLY A 86 0.47 14.66 7.51
N PHE A 87 0.62 15.91 7.96
CA PHE A 87 1.24 16.98 7.18
C PHE A 87 2.75 16.77 7.00
N VAL A 88 3.23 16.80 5.75
CA VAL A 88 4.66 16.66 5.45
C VAL A 88 5.44 17.97 5.57
N TYR A 89 4.77 19.13 5.50
CA TYR A 89 5.44 20.43 5.48
C TYR A 89 6.43 20.65 6.65
N PRO A 90 6.10 20.32 7.93
CA PRO A 90 7.05 20.46 9.03
C PRO A 90 8.33 19.61 8.84
N TRP A 91 8.20 18.44 8.23
CA TRP A 91 9.32 17.56 7.92
C TRP A 91 10.25 18.19 6.88
N ILE A 92 9.70 18.65 5.76
CA ILE A 92 10.46 19.28 4.68
C ILE A 92 11.15 20.55 5.19
N LYS A 93 10.43 21.38 5.95
CA LYS A 93 10.95 22.61 6.55
C LYS A 93 12.13 22.36 7.48
N ALA A 94 12.03 21.37 8.38
CA ALA A 94 13.10 21.02 9.30
C ALA A 94 14.35 20.45 8.59
N LEU A 95 14.14 19.59 7.58
CA LEU A 95 15.21 19.03 6.75
C LEU A 95 15.93 20.12 5.95
N ALA A 96 15.18 21.05 5.35
CA ALA A 96 15.71 22.18 4.61
C ALA A 96 16.50 23.14 5.51
N LYS A 97 15.94 23.51 6.67
CA LYS A 97 16.60 24.37 7.67
C LYS A 97 17.92 23.78 8.15
N SER A 98 17.96 22.45 8.31
CA SER A 98 19.15 21.72 8.77
C SER A 98 20.13 21.37 7.64
N ARG A 99 19.86 21.82 6.41
CA ARG A 99 20.69 21.59 5.20
C ARG A 99 20.98 20.11 4.95
N ILE A 100 20.00 19.25 5.20
CA ILE A 100 20.12 17.82 4.92
C ILE A 100 20.20 17.60 3.41
N GLY A 101 21.17 16.79 2.97
CA GLY A 101 21.35 16.43 1.56
C GLY A 101 20.36 15.38 1.08
N LEU A 102 19.05 15.66 1.21
CA LEU A 102 18.00 14.71 0.86
C LEU A 102 17.99 14.44 -0.65
N GLU A 103 17.98 13.16 -1.02
CA GLU A 103 17.95 12.68 -2.40
C GLU A 103 16.63 11.94 -2.73
N GLU A 104 16.00 11.32 -1.73
CA GLU A 104 14.78 10.52 -1.93
C GLU A 104 13.75 10.81 -0.83
N LEU A 105 12.49 11.03 -1.22
CA LEU A 105 11.36 11.18 -0.31
C LEU A 105 10.22 10.25 -0.77
N ARG A 106 9.84 9.30 0.10
CA ARG A 106 8.68 8.43 -0.12
C ARG A 106 7.63 8.69 0.94
N LEU A 107 6.45 9.11 0.52
CA LEU A 107 5.33 9.44 1.38
C LEU A 107 4.20 8.44 1.14
N LYS A 108 3.55 8.02 2.22
CA LYS A 108 2.31 7.26 2.13
C LYS A 108 1.26 7.83 3.08
N ARG A 109 0.08 8.16 2.55
CA ARG A 109 -1.03 8.74 3.33
C ARG A 109 -0.61 9.96 4.13
N MET A 110 0.03 10.88 3.43
CA MET A 110 0.45 12.16 3.97
C MET A 110 -0.35 13.26 3.26
N VAL A 111 -0.58 14.37 3.96
CA VAL A 111 -1.06 15.61 3.37
C VAL A 111 0.16 16.37 2.85
N VAL A 112 0.17 16.66 1.55
CA VAL A 112 1.26 17.30 0.82
C VAL A 112 0.67 18.53 0.13
N SER A 113 1.20 19.72 0.39
CA SER A 113 0.76 20.95 -0.29
C SER A 113 1.69 21.36 -1.43
N ASP A 114 1.22 22.23 -2.32
CA ASP A 114 2.09 22.82 -3.35
C ASP A 114 3.27 23.59 -2.74
N GLU A 115 3.05 24.28 -1.62
CA GLU A 115 4.11 24.94 -0.85
C GLU A 115 5.17 23.92 -0.37
N SER A 116 4.72 22.73 0.04
CA SER A 116 5.61 21.64 0.44
C SER A 116 6.48 21.17 -0.73
N LEU A 117 5.88 20.98 -1.91
CA LEU A 117 6.59 20.57 -3.13
C LEU A 117 7.53 21.65 -3.66
N GLU A 118 7.11 22.91 -3.61
CA GLU A 118 7.95 24.04 -3.98
C GLU A 118 9.17 24.15 -3.07
N LEU A 119 8.97 24.11 -1.75
CA LEU A 119 10.05 24.12 -0.77
C LEU A 119 11.00 22.95 -0.96
N LEU A 120 10.48 21.73 -1.17
CA LEU A 120 11.26 20.53 -1.48
C LEU A 120 12.14 20.77 -2.72
N SER A 121 11.53 21.26 -3.80
CA SER A 121 12.16 21.43 -5.10
C SER A 121 13.32 22.44 -5.08
N LYS A 122 13.21 23.50 -4.26
CA LYS A 122 14.23 24.55 -4.11
C LYS A 122 15.31 24.21 -3.09
N SER A 123 14.95 23.46 -2.04
CA SER A 123 15.88 23.17 -0.92
C SER A 123 16.86 22.06 -1.23
N PHE A 124 16.45 21.06 -2.03
CA PHE A 124 17.23 19.84 -2.26
C PHE A 124 17.70 19.75 -3.72
N VAL A 125 18.81 20.41 -4.03
CA VAL A 125 19.34 20.51 -5.41
C VAL A 125 19.74 19.16 -6.03
N ASN A 126 20.08 18.17 -5.20
CA ASN A 126 20.48 16.82 -5.62
C ASN A 126 19.33 15.79 -5.55
N PHE A 127 18.09 16.26 -5.49
CA PHE A 127 16.92 15.42 -5.31
C PHE A 127 16.64 14.53 -6.54
N LYS A 128 16.35 13.24 -6.29
CA LYS A 128 16.30 12.17 -7.29
C LYS A 128 14.99 11.40 -7.32
N SER A 129 14.29 11.22 -6.21
CA SER A 129 13.10 10.35 -6.16
C SER A 129 12.01 10.92 -5.28
N LEU A 130 10.85 11.19 -5.88
CA LEU A 130 9.61 11.51 -5.18
C LEU A 130 8.59 10.40 -5.45
N VAL A 131 8.16 9.73 -4.38
CA VAL A 131 7.06 8.76 -4.47
C VAL A 131 5.96 9.15 -3.49
N LEU A 132 4.78 9.40 -4.04
CA LEU A 132 3.57 9.77 -3.30
C LEU A 132 2.57 8.62 -3.48
N VAL A 133 2.23 7.95 -2.38
CA VAL A 133 1.28 6.83 -2.38
C VAL A 133 0.06 7.18 -1.52
N SER A 134 -1.12 7.30 -2.13
CA SER A 134 -2.35 7.65 -1.41
C SER A 134 -2.21 8.93 -0.57
N CYS A 135 -1.53 9.94 -1.12
CA CYS A 135 -1.38 11.28 -0.56
C CYS A 135 -2.39 12.24 -1.19
N GLU A 136 -2.65 13.35 -0.53
CA GLU A 136 -3.66 14.36 -0.92
C GLU A 136 -3.15 15.78 -0.62
N GLY A 137 -3.85 16.79 -1.15
CA GLY A 137 -3.65 18.22 -0.81
C GLY A 137 -2.74 19.02 -1.75
N PHE A 138 -2.26 18.42 -2.85
CA PHE A 138 -1.40 19.08 -3.84
C PHE A 138 -2.04 19.06 -5.22
N THR A 139 -1.55 19.94 -6.08
CA THR A 139 -2.08 20.18 -7.42
C THR A 139 -1.00 19.96 -8.47
N THR A 140 -1.36 20.13 -9.75
CA THR A 140 -0.38 20.11 -10.84
C THR A 140 0.63 21.28 -10.79
N ASP A 141 0.38 22.35 -10.04
CA ASP A 141 1.32 23.46 -9.86
C ASP A 141 2.52 23.05 -8.96
N GLY A 142 2.27 22.31 -7.88
CA GLY A 142 3.35 21.73 -7.08
C GLY A 142 4.20 20.73 -7.88
N LEU A 143 3.58 19.95 -8.76
CA LEU A 143 4.31 19.07 -9.69
C LEU A 143 5.15 19.86 -10.70
N ALA A 144 4.66 21.00 -11.18
CA ALA A 144 5.40 21.89 -12.07
C ALA A 144 6.67 22.43 -11.39
N ALA A 145 6.60 22.77 -10.11
CA ALA A 145 7.77 23.20 -9.33
C ALA A 145 8.84 22.09 -9.23
N ILE A 146 8.42 20.84 -9.01
CA ILE A 146 9.32 19.68 -9.00
C ILE A 146 9.97 19.48 -10.38
N ALA A 147 9.17 19.50 -11.45
CA ALA A 147 9.65 19.32 -12.82
C ALA A 147 10.65 20.41 -13.24
N ALA A 148 10.43 21.66 -12.82
CA ALA A 148 11.30 22.80 -13.14
C ALA A 148 12.64 22.78 -12.38
N ASN A 149 12.61 22.45 -11.08
CA ASN A 149 13.76 22.68 -10.20
C ASN A 149 14.60 21.41 -9.96
N CYS A 150 14.00 20.21 -9.96
CA CYS A 150 14.70 18.95 -9.64
C CYS A 150 15.43 18.37 -10.88
N ARG A 151 16.56 18.95 -11.25
CA ARG A 151 17.30 18.59 -12.49
C ARG A 151 17.85 17.16 -12.52
N PHE A 152 18.03 16.52 -11.36
CA PHE A 152 18.52 15.15 -11.24
C PHE A 152 17.42 14.13 -10.94
N LEU A 153 16.15 14.51 -11.16
CA LEU A 153 15.01 13.64 -10.90
C LEU A 153 15.10 12.37 -11.75
N ARG A 154 14.98 11.22 -11.07
CA ARG A 154 15.01 9.87 -11.62
C ARG A 154 13.65 9.19 -11.48
N GLU A 155 12.90 9.49 -10.43
CA GLU A 155 11.61 8.85 -10.15
C GLU A 155 10.61 9.93 -9.71
N LEU A 156 9.50 10.02 -10.44
CA LEU A 156 8.30 10.72 -10.02
C LEU A 156 7.14 9.73 -10.13
N ASP A 157 6.66 9.27 -8.98
CA ASP A 157 5.68 8.19 -8.90
C ASP A 157 4.46 8.60 -8.06
N LEU A 158 3.34 8.82 -8.74
CA LEU A 158 2.07 9.25 -8.17
C LEU A 158 1.09 8.06 -8.11
N GLN A 159 1.21 7.21 -7.08
CA GLN A 159 0.36 6.04 -6.93
C GLN A 159 -0.90 6.38 -6.13
N GLU A 160 -2.07 6.15 -6.70
CA GLU A 160 -3.35 6.18 -5.95
C GLU A 160 -3.57 7.52 -5.22
N ASN A 161 -3.05 8.64 -5.73
CA ASN A 161 -3.23 9.96 -5.11
C ASN A 161 -4.49 10.66 -5.64
N GLU A 162 -5.04 11.53 -4.80
CA GLU A 162 -6.03 12.52 -5.20
C GLU A 162 -5.30 13.83 -5.49
N VAL A 163 -5.34 14.27 -6.75
CA VAL A 163 -4.61 15.44 -7.23
C VAL A 163 -5.58 16.34 -7.96
N ASP A 164 -5.67 17.60 -7.52
CA ASP A 164 -6.47 18.61 -8.19
C ASP A 164 -5.71 19.09 -9.43
N ASP A 165 -6.28 18.84 -10.61
CA ASP A 165 -5.65 19.16 -11.88
C ASP A 165 -6.09 20.52 -12.38
N HIS A 166 -5.29 21.54 -12.11
CA HIS A 166 -5.56 22.90 -12.55
C HIS A 166 -5.06 23.18 -13.97
N ARG A 167 -3.90 22.61 -14.36
CA ARG A 167 -3.24 22.86 -15.66
C ARG A 167 -2.44 21.65 -16.13
N GLY A 168 -2.77 21.11 -17.31
CA GLY A 168 -2.07 20.00 -17.99
C GLY A 168 -0.63 20.28 -18.48
N HIS A 169 0.01 21.33 -17.96
CA HIS A 169 1.28 21.88 -18.47
C HIS A 169 2.50 21.57 -17.59
N TRP A 170 2.33 20.91 -16.44
CA TRP A 170 3.44 20.62 -15.52
C TRP A 170 4.58 19.81 -16.19
N LEU A 171 4.26 18.94 -17.16
CA LEU A 171 5.27 18.21 -17.95
C LEU A 171 6.13 19.14 -18.83
N SER A 172 5.59 20.28 -19.26
CA SER A 172 6.33 21.27 -20.04
C SER A 172 7.39 22.01 -19.21
N CYS A 173 7.33 21.91 -17.88
CA CYS A 173 8.31 22.51 -16.99
C CYS A 173 9.62 21.72 -16.90
N PHE A 174 9.66 20.46 -17.36
CA PHE A 174 10.93 19.74 -17.46
C PHE A 174 11.88 20.44 -18.43
N PRO A 175 13.17 20.60 -18.08
CA PRO A 175 14.14 21.25 -18.95
C PRO A 175 14.27 20.52 -20.29
N GLU A 176 14.61 21.27 -21.34
CA GLU A 176 14.79 20.72 -22.70
C GLU A 176 16.10 19.93 -22.87
N SER A 177 16.99 19.95 -21.87
CA SER A 177 18.18 19.10 -21.82
C SER A 177 17.84 17.62 -21.56
N CYS A 178 18.79 16.72 -21.84
CA CYS A 178 18.67 15.31 -21.46
C CYS A 178 18.27 15.15 -19.99
N THR A 179 17.35 14.23 -19.70
CA THR A 179 16.90 13.97 -18.33
C THR A 179 17.57 12.72 -17.74
N SER A 180 17.56 12.63 -16.41
CA SER A 180 17.94 11.43 -15.67
C SER A 180 16.76 10.50 -15.35
N LEU A 181 15.60 10.69 -16.00
CA LEU A 181 14.37 10.01 -15.63
C LEU A 181 14.45 8.50 -15.89
N ILE A 182 14.07 7.72 -14.88
CA ILE A 182 14.02 6.25 -14.86
C ILE A 182 12.58 5.77 -14.70
N SER A 183 11.77 6.47 -13.91
CA SER A 183 10.38 6.11 -13.64
C SER A 183 9.50 7.35 -13.66
N LEU A 184 8.41 7.29 -14.43
CA LEU A 184 7.38 8.32 -14.48
C LEU A 184 6.01 7.65 -14.39
N ASN A 185 5.31 7.88 -13.28
CA ASN A 185 3.94 7.42 -13.10
C ASN A 185 3.06 8.61 -12.72
N PHE A 186 2.15 8.95 -13.61
CA PHE A 186 1.11 9.96 -13.41
C PHE A 186 -0.27 9.39 -13.71
N ALA A 187 -0.45 8.07 -13.61
CA ALA A 187 -1.68 7.38 -13.98
C ALA A 187 -2.91 7.84 -13.18
N CYS A 188 -2.72 8.40 -11.98
CA CYS A 188 -3.79 8.93 -11.15
C CYS A 188 -4.35 10.29 -11.64
N LEU A 189 -3.63 11.03 -12.48
CA LEU A 189 -4.06 12.36 -12.95
C LEU A 189 -5.21 12.23 -13.94
N ARG A 190 -6.29 13.01 -13.75
CA ARG A 190 -7.48 12.91 -14.61
C ARG A 190 -7.51 13.91 -15.77
N GLY A 191 -6.80 15.03 -15.69
CA GLY A 191 -6.85 16.06 -16.71
C GLY A 191 -5.99 15.79 -17.94
N GLU A 192 -6.10 16.71 -18.90
CA GLU A 192 -5.34 16.67 -20.15
C GLU A 192 -3.84 16.83 -19.89
N VAL A 193 -3.05 16.27 -20.79
CA VAL A 193 -1.59 16.33 -20.71
C VAL A 193 -1.06 16.88 -22.03
N ASN A 194 -0.09 17.79 -21.97
CA ASN A 194 0.61 18.24 -23.18
C ASN A 194 1.38 17.07 -23.83
N LEU A 195 0.76 16.45 -24.83
CA LEU A 195 1.27 15.26 -25.53
C LEU A 195 2.62 15.52 -26.23
N GLY A 196 2.79 16.71 -26.79
CA GLY A 196 4.06 17.11 -27.43
C GLY A 196 5.20 17.30 -26.43
N ALA A 197 4.90 17.80 -25.23
CA ALA A 197 5.88 17.85 -24.14
C ALA A 197 6.23 16.44 -23.63
N LEU A 198 5.23 15.57 -23.49
CA LEU A 198 5.44 14.17 -23.08
C LEU A 198 6.32 13.41 -24.08
N GLU A 199 6.06 13.52 -25.40
CA GLU A 199 6.89 12.86 -26.42
C GLU A 199 8.34 13.35 -26.37
N ARG A 200 8.55 14.68 -26.29
CA ARG A 200 9.90 15.26 -26.18
C ARG A 200 10.60 14.82 -24.89
N LEU A 201 9.89 14.77 -23.76
CA LEU A 201 10.42 14.29 -22.49
C LEU A 201 10.88 12.83 -22.60
N VAL A 202 10.05 11.94 -23.14
CA VAL A 202 10.41 10.53 -23.33
C VAL A 202 11.60 10.39 -24.27
N SER A 203 11.64 11.15 -25.37
CA SER A 203 12.73 11.10 -26.35
C SER A 203 14.11 11.46 -25.77
N ARG A 204 14.14 12.38 -24.79
CA ARG A 204 15.36 12.82 -24.12
C ARG A 204 15.63 12.10 -22.78
N SER A 205 14.90 11.01 -22.51
CA SER A 205 15.01 10.19 -21.30
C SER A 205 15.52 8.77 -21.64
N PRO A 206 16.80 8.60 -22.03
CA PRO A 206 17.32 7.31 -22.51
C PRO A 206 17.32 6.20 -21.45
N ASN A 207 17.31 6.58 -20.16
CA ASN A 207 17.32 5.65 -19.03
C ASN A 207 15.92 5.26 -18.54
N LEU A 208 14.85 5.73 -19.19
CA LEU A 208 13.47 5.47 -18.77
C LEU A 208 13.15 3.97 -18.81
N LYS A 209 12.73 3.41 -17.68
CA LYS A 209 12.37 1.98 -17.51
C LYS A 209 10.92 1.77 -17.13
N SER A 210 10.30 2.70 -16.41
CA SER A 210 8.88 2.66 -16.06
C SER A 210 8.17 3.90 -16.59
N LEU A 211 7.07 3.70 -17.31
CA LEU A 211 6.20 4.75 -17.78
C LEU A 211 4.75 4.32 -17.58
N ARG A 212 4.02 5.01 -16.70
CA ARG A 212 2.59 4.80 -16.49
C ARG A 212 1.82 6.06 -16.81
N LEU A 213 1.04 5.96 -17.88
CA LEU A 213 0.29 7.04 -18.47
C LEU A 213 -1.08 7.18 -17.81
N ASN A 214 -1.64 8.38 -17.84
CA ASN A 214 -3.01 8.61 -17.43
C ASN A 214 -4.03 8.32 -18.56
N ARG A 215 -5.31 8.43 -18.23
CA ARG A 215 -6.42 8.17 -19.15
C ARG A 215 -6.38 9.03 -20.42
N ALA A 216 -5.91 10.27 -20.32
CA ALA A 216 -5.96 11.26 -21.40
C ALA A 216 -4.99 10.97 -22.56
N VAL A 217 -4.03 10.05 -22.41
CA VAL A 217 -3.06 9.76 -23.49
C VAL A 217 -3.67 8.81 -24.53
N PRO A 218 -3.82 9.25 -25.81
CA PRO A 218 -4.39 8.43 -26.88
C PRO A 218 -3.39 7.39 -27.43
N LEU A 219 -3.89 6.43 -28.21
CA LEU A 219 -3.07 5.32 -28.73
C LEU A 219 -2.00 5.74 -29.73
N ASP A 220 -2.24 6.76 -30.55
CA ASP A 220 -1.25 7.26 -31.50
C ASP A 220 -0.03 7.82 -30.75
N THR A 221 -0.27 8.50 -29.64
CA THR A 221 0.78 9.02 -28.77
C THR A 221 1.49 7.87 -28.08
N LEU A 222 0.77 6.90 -27.51
CA LEU A 222 1.38 5.69 -26.93
C LEU A 222 2.30 4.99 -27.94
N GLN A 223 1.87 4.85 -29.19
CA GLN A 223 2.70 4.26 -30.26
C GLN A 223 4.00 5.04 -30.47
N LYS A 224 3.94 6.38 -30.54
CA LYS A 224 5.14 7.24 -30.65
C LYS A 224 6.05 7.07 -29.43
N LEU A 225 5.50 7.07 -28.22
CA LEU A 225 6.28 6.90 -26.98
C LEU A 225 7.02 5.56 -26.95
N LEU A 226 6.36 4.45 -27.32
CA LEU A 226 6.99 3.12 -27.36
C LEU A 226 8.12 3.04 -28.40
N MET A 227 7.98 3.74 -29.52
CA MET A 227 9.04 3.83 -30.53
C MET A 227 10.26 4.61 -30.03
N ARG A 228 10.06 5.61 -29.16
CA ARG A 228 11.15 6.38 -28.52
C ARG A 228 11.77 5.65 -27.33
N ALA A 229 11.00 4.79 -26.65
CA ALA A 229 11.44 4.09 -25.45
C ALA A 229 11.28 2.56 -25.52
N PRO A 230 11.94 1.87 -26.47
CA PRO A 230 11.88 0.40 -26.59
C PRO A 230 12.50 -0.35 -25.40
N GLN A 231 13.26 0.36 -24.55
CA GLN A 231 13.93 -0.17 -23.36
C GLN A 231 13.02 -0.30 -22.11
N LEU A 232 11.74 0.09 -22.21
CA LEU A 232 10.78 0.04 -21.10
C LEU A 232 10.62 -1.38 -20.55
N VAL A 233 10.44 -1.45 -19.24
CA VAL A 233 10.24 -2.68 -18.45
C VAL A 233 8.85 -2.70 -17.81
N ASP A 234 8.35 -1.54 -17.39
CA ASP A 234 7.02 -1.36 -16.81
C ASP A 234 6.23 -0.34 -17.63
N LEU A 235 5.05 -0.74 -18.11
CA LEU A 235 4.18 0.08 -18.95
C LEU A 235 2.79 0.16 -18.31
N GLY A 236 2.33 1.38 -18.06
CA GLY A 236 0.93 1.68 -17.76
C GLY A 236 0.29 2.33 -18.98
N ILE A 237 -0.68 1.64 -19.58
CA ILE A 237 -1.42 2.10 -20.75
C ILE A 237 -2.55 3.05 -20.29
N GLY A 238 -2.77 4.16 -20.99
CA GLY A 238 -3.90 5.07 -20.74
C GLY A 238 -5.24 4.48 -21.18
N SER A 239 -6.05 5.25 -21.92
CA SER A 239 -7.26 4.72 -22.57
C SER A 239 -6.91 3.93 -23.84
N TYR A 240 -7.66 2.86 -24.10
CA TYR A 240 -7.40 1.87 -25.15
C TYR A 240 -8.69 1.56 -25.94
N VAL A 241 -9.27 2.61 -26.55
CA VAL A 241 -10.53 2.53 -27.32
C VAL A 241 -10.27 2.98 -28.76
N HIS A 242 -10.02 2.03 -29.67
CA HIS A 242 -9.89 2.33 -31.10
C HIS A 242 -10.39 1.17 -31.97
N ASP A 243 -10.61 1.45 -33.26
CA ASP A 243 -10.91 0.45 -34.27
C ASP A 243 -9.67 -0.46 -34.51
N PRO A 244 -9.78 -1.80 -34.37
CA PRO A 244 -8.71 -2.75 -34.67
C PRO A 244 -8.26 -2.74 -36.15
N PHE A 245 -9.05 -2.15 -37.06
CA PHE A 245 -8.68 -2.01 -38.47
C PHE A 245 -7.92 -0.71 -38.78
N SER A 246 -7.72 0.16 -37.78
CA SER A 246 -6.98 1.41 -37.97
C SER A 246 -5.49 1.16 -38.24
N GLU A 247 -4.89 1.98 -39.10
CA GLU A 247 -3.44 1.96 -39.35
C GLU A 247 -2.64 2.22 -38.06
N VAL A 248 -3.18 3.05 -37.17
CA VAL A 248 -2.62 3.37 -35.85
C VAL A 248 -2.48 2.10 -34.99
N TYR A 249 -3.48 1.22 -35.00
CA TYR A 249 -3.43 -0.04 -34.26
C TYR A 249 -2.32 -0.98 -34.76
N ASN A 250 -2.16 -1.10 -36.08
CA ASN A 250 -1.08 -1.91 -36.66
C ASN A 250 0.31 -1.36 -36.30
N LYS A 251 0.48 -0.03 -36.35
CA LYS A 251 1.71 0.65 -35.91
C LYS A 251 1.99 0.41 -34.42
N LEU A 252 0.96 0.44 -33.57
CA LEU A 252 1.08 0.17 -32.15
C LEU A 252 1.51 -1.27 -31.87
N LYS A 253 0.89 -2.25 -32.55
CA LYS A 253 1.27 -3.66 -32.44
C LYS A 253 2.75 -3.88 -32.77
N ILE A 254 3.24 -3.25 -33.84
CA ILE A 254 4.66 -3.30 -34.22
C ILE A 254 5.55 -2.65 -33.14
N ALA A 255 5.13 -1.50 -32.58
CA ALA A 255 5.88 -0.82 -31.52
C ALA A 255 5.97 -1.67 -30.24
N ILE A 256 4.86 -2.29 -29.80
CA ILE A 256 4.82 -3.20 -28.65
C ILE A 256 5.74 -4.41 -28.87
N GLN A 257 5.72 -5.01 -30.07
CA GLN A 257 6.59 -6.13 -30.41
C GLN A 257 8.09 -5.80 -30.33
N ARG A 258 8.47 -4.54 -30.56
CA ARG A 258 9.85 -4.06 -30.41
C ARG A 258 10.25 -3.91 -28.95
N CYS A 259 9.30 -3.67 -28.04
CA CYS A 259 9.52 -3.49 -26.61
C CYS A 259 9.73 -4.83 -25.88
N LYS A 260 10.80 -5.56 -26.22
CA LYS A 260 11.08 -6.92 -25.69
C LYS A 260 11.41 -6.95 -24.19
N SER A 261 11.71 -5.80 -23.59
CA SER A 261 12.08 -5.67 -22.18
C SER A 261 10.88 -5.58 -21.23
N ILE A 262 9.65 -5.41 -21.74
CA ILE A 262 8.46 -5.28 -20.91
C ILE A 262 8.25 -6.56 -20.09
N ARG A 263 8.04 -6.38 -18.78
CA ARG A 263 7.74 -7.41 -17.78
C ARG A 263 6.51 -7.06 -16.95
N SER A 264 6.11 -5.79 -16.93
CA SER A 264 4.99 -5.30 -16.15
C SER A 264 4.04 -4.49 -17.02
N LEU A 265 2.74 -4.75 -16.89
CA LEU A 265 1.70 -4.08 -17.66
C LEU A 265 0.50 -3.69 -16.78
N SER A 266 0.02 -2.46 -16.91
CA SER A 266 -1.08 -1.89 -16.11
C SER A 266 -1.88 -0.85 -16.91
N GLY A 267 -2.87 -0.22 -16.26
CA GLY A 267 -3.61 0.91 -16.83
C GLY A 267 -4.99 0.48 -17.32
N PHE A 268 -5.14 0.07 -18.57
CA PHE A 268 -6.33 -0.61 -19.10
C PHE A 268 -7.70 -0.01 -18.69
N LEU A 269 -7.77 1.31 -18.49
CA LEU A 269 -8.93 1.99 -17.90
C LEU A 269 -10.19 1.82 -18.77
N GLU A 270 -10.02 1.89 -20.08
CA GLU A 270 -11.05 1.61 -21.07
C GLU A 270 -10.42 0.79 -22.19
N VAL A 271 -10.89 -0.43 -22.41
CA VAL A 271 -10.28 -1.35 -23.37
C VAL A 271 -11.33 -1.92 -24.29
N ALA A 272 -11.19 -1.68 -25.59
CA ALA A 272 -11.92 -2.44 -26.59
C ALA A 272 -11.32 -3.87 -26.66
N PRO A 273 -12.08 -4.95 -26.35
CA PRO A 273 -11.52 -6.31 -26.24
C PRO A 273 -10.83 -6.81 -27.53
N HIS A 274 -11.22 -6.29 -28.70
CA HIS A 274 -10.63 -6.62 -29.99
C HIS A 274 -9.17 -6.13 -30.13
N CYS A 275 -8.81 -5.08 -29.41
CA CYS A 275 -7.49 -4.45 -29.49
C CYS A 275 -6.44 -5.15 -28.60
N MET A 276 -6.83 -6.14 -27.78
CA MET A 276 -5.91 -6.86 -26.88
C MET A 276 -4.90 -7.74 -27.62
N SER A 277 -5.17 -8.09 -28.89
CA SER A 277 -4.28 -8.94 -29.67
C SER A 277 -2.90 -8.30 -29.95
N ALA A 278 -2.78 -6.96 -29.84
CA ALA A 278 -1.49 -6.27 -29.94
C ALA A 278 -0.54 -6.59 -28.78
N ILE A 279 -1.06 -7.04 -27.63
CA ILE A 279 -0.29 -7.26 -26.40
C ILE A 279 0.18 -8.71 -26.29
N TYR A 280 -0.49 -9.66 -26.95
CA TYR A 280 -0.13 -11.08 -26.93
C TYR A 280 1.36 -11.38 -27.17
N PRO A 281 2.08 -10.67 -28.06
CA PRO A 281 3.50 -10.92 -28.30
C PRO A 281 4.40 -10.73 -27.07
N ILE A 282 4.00 -9.88 -26.10
CA ILE A 282 4.79 -9.61 -24.90
C ILE A 282 4.31 -10.39 -23.66
N CYS A 283 3.10 -10.96 -23.69
CA CYS A 283 2.49 -11.70 -22.57
C CYS A 283 3.39 -12.82 -22.01
N GLY A 284 4.12 -13.52 -22.88
CA GLY A 284 5.00 -14.63 -22.47
C GLY A 284 6.16 -14.21 -21.55
N ASN A 285 6.47 -12.91 -21.48
CA ASN A 285 7.52 -12.35 -20.64
C ASN A 285 6.97 -11.61 -19.40
N LEU A 286 5.66 -11.41 -19.29
CA LEU A 286 5.09 -10.66 -18.18
C LEU A 286 5.24 -11.40 -16.85
N THR A 287 5.76 -10.70 -15.85
CA THR A 287 5.82 -11.13 -14.45
C THR A 287 4.80 -10.39 -13.59
N PHE A 288 4.32 -9.22 -14.02
CA PHE A 288 3.22 -8.50 -13.38
C PHE A 288 2.19 -8.05 -14.41
N LEU A 289 0.93 -8.33 -14.13
CA LEU A 289 -0.21 -7.86 -14.91
C LEU A 289 -1.25 -7.27 -13.95
N ASN A 290 -1.57 -5.99 -14.17
CA ASN A 290 -2.59 -5.29 -13.41
C ASN A 290 -3.77 -4.90 -14.31
N LEU A 291 -4.89 -5.59 -14.10
CA LEU A 291 -6.18 -5.37 -14.75
C LEU A 291 -7.23 -4.87 -13.75
N SER A 292 -6.82 -4.31 -12.59
CA SER A 292 -7.74 -3.81 -11.56
C SER A 292 -8.62 -2.65 -12.03
N TYR A 293 -8.28 -2.01 -13.15
CA TYR A 293 -9.01 -0.88 -13.72
C TYR A 293 -9.67 -1.23 -15.06
N ALA A 294 -9.80 -2.51 -15.40
CA ALA A 294 -10.25 -2.96 -16.72
C ALA A 294 -11.65 -3.63 -16.71
N PRO A 295 -12.73 -2.92 -16.34
CA PRO A 295 -14.08 -3.51 -16.25
C PRO A 295 -14.61 -4.01 -17.60
N GLY A 296 -14.12 -3.45 -18.71
CA GLY A 296 -14.49 -3.89 -20.07
C GLY A 296 -13.90 -5.23 -20.48
N LEU A 297 -12.93 -5.79 -19.73
CA LEU A 297 -12.31 -7.07 -20.04
C LEU A 297 -12.96 -8.20 -19.22
N HIS A 298 -13.82 -8.99 -19.88
CA HIS A 298 -14.50 -10.13 -19.27
C HIS A 298 -14.53 -11.35 -20.21
N GLY A 299 -14.90 -12.50 -19.63
CA GLY A 299 -15.16 -13.74 -20.37
C GLY A 299 -13.96 -14.30 -21.15
N ASN A 300 -14.23 -14.89 -22.32
CA ASN A 300 -13.25 -15.66 -23.11
C ASN A 300 -12.02 -14.85 -23.56
N LYS A 301 -12.14 -13.53 -23.72
CA LYS A 301 -11.02 -12.68 -24.17
C LYS A 301 -9.98 -12.50 -23.07
N LEU A 302 -10.44 -12.29 -21.83
CA LEU A 302 -9.58 -12.22 -20.66
C LEU A 302 -8.86 -13.54 -20.42
N MET A 303 -9.58 -14.66 -20.51
CA MET A 303 -8.98 -16.00 -20.38
C MET A 303 -7.90 -16.25 -21.45
N LYS A 304 -8.13 -15.86 -22.70
CA LYS A 304 -7.13 -15.97 -23.78
C LYS A 304 -5.87 -15.17 -23.48
N LEU A 305 -5.98 -13.95 -22.93
CA LEU A 305 -4.83 -13.17 -22.51
C LEU A 305 -4.01 -13.91 -21.44
N ILE A 306 -4.68 -14.43 -20.40
CA ILE A 306 -4.04 -15.17 -19.30
C ILE A 306 -3.32 -16.41 -19.81
N GLN A 307 -3.87 -17.13 -20.79
CA GLN A 307 -3.25 -18.33 -21.40
C GLN A 307 -1.85 -18.06 -22.00
N HIS A 308 -1.56 -16.81 -22.35
CA HIS A 308 -0.24 -16.41 -22.85
C HIS A 308 0.75 -16.00 -21.73
N CYS A 309 0.29 -15.81 -20.48
CA CYS A 309 1.07 -15.25 -19.37
C CYS A 309 1.71 -16.33 -18.47
N ARG A 310 2.63 -17.14 -19.01
CA ARG A 310 3.20 -18.31 -18.30
C ARG A 310 4.21 -17.97 -17.18
N LYS A 311 4.84 -16.79 -17.24
CA LYS A 311 5.85 -16.33 -16.25
C LYS A 311 5.26 -15.39 -15.19
N LEU A 312 3.94 -15.30 -15.12
CA LEU A 312 3.26 -14.33 -14.28
C LEU A 312 3.49 -14.65 -12.80
N GLN A 313 4.00 -13.68 -12.06
CA GLN A 313 4.27 -13.76 -10.62
C GLN A 313 3.27 -12.95 -9.81
N ARG A 314 2.71 -11.88 -10.39
CA ARG A 314 1.73 -11.02 -9.74
C ARG A 314 0.57 -10.76 -10.70
N LEU A 315 -0.65 -11.00 -10.24
CA LEU A 315 -1.88 -10.73 -11.00
C LEU A 315 -2.84 -9.93 -10.13
N TRP A 316 -3.21 -8.74 -10.60
CA TRP A 316 -4.30 -7.94 -10.03
C TRP A 316 -5.42 -7.89 -11.05
N ILE A 317 -6.64 -8.22 -10.64
CA ILE A 317 -7.75 -8.43 -11.57
C ILE A 317 -9.10 -8.14 -10.89
N LEU A 318 -10.12 -7.86 -11.68
CA LEU A 318 -11.50 -7.75 -11.20
C LEU A 318 -12.15 -9.13 -11.11
N ASP A 319 -13.13 -9.29 -10.22
CA ASP A 319 -13.93 -10.51 -10.02
C ASP A 319 -14.74 -10.93 -11.25
N CYS A 320 -14.94 -10.04 -12.22
CA CYS A 320 -15.57 -10.34 -13.51
C CYS A 320 -14.85 -11.43 -14.33
N ILE A 321 -13.66 -11.87 -13.91
CA ILE A 321 -13.00 -13.06 -14.44
C ILE A 321 -13.78 -14.36 -14.15
N GLY A 322 -14.48 -14.42 -13.01
CA GLY A 322 -15.19 -15.61 -12.52
C GLY A 322 -14.28 -16.80 -12.19
N ASP A 323 -14.86 -17.83 -11.56
CA ASP A 323 -14.11 -19.01 -11.12
C ASP A 323 -13.52 -19.81 -12.29
N LYS A 324 -14.22 -19.87 -13.43
CA LYS A 324 -13.70 -20.50 -14.67
C LYS A 324 -12.43 -19.82 -15.14
N GLY A 325 -12.38 -18.49 -15.11
CA GLY A 325 -11.19 -17.74 -15.50
C GLY A 325 -10.05 -17.87 -14.49
N LEU A 326 -10.36 -17.95 -13.18
CA LEU A 326 -9.37 -18.31 -12.15
C LEU A 326 -8.84 -19.74 -12.33
N GLY A 327 -9.67 -20.68 -12.82
CA GLY A 327 -9.21 -21.99 -13.26
C GLY A 327 -8.17 -21.91 -14.39
N VAL A 328 -8.35 -21.01 -15.36
CA VAL A 328 -7.35 -20.76 -16.41
C VAL A 328 -6.05 -20.17 -15.84
N VAL A 329 -6.15 -19.27 -14.86
CA VAL A 329 -4.99 -18.75 -14.11
C VAL A 329 -4.25 -19.91 -13.44
N ALA A 330 -4.97 -20.77 -12.71
CA ALA A 330 -4.43 -21.92 -12.01
C ALA A 330 -3.69 -22.89 -12.95
N LEU A 331 -4.24 -23.12 -14.15
CA LEU A 331 -3.63 -24.01 -15.15
C LEU A 331 -2.39 -23.39 -15.81
N THR A 332 -2.35 -22.07 -15.99
CA THR A 332 -1.32 -21.39 -16.79
C THR A 332 -0.17 -20.80 -15.97
N CYS A 333 -0.48 -20.11 -14.87
CA CYS A 333 0.45 -19.24 -14.15
C CYS A 333 1.11 -19.95 -12.96
N LYS A 334 1.97 -20.94 -13.23
CA LYS A 334 2.63 -21.76 -12.18
C LYS A 334 3.62 -20.99 -11.30
N GLU A 335 4.08 -19.84 -11.77
CA GLU A 335 5.01 -18.95 -11.06
C GLU A 335 4.30 -17.89 -10.20
N LEU A 336 2.96 -17.94 -10.09
CA LEU A 336 2.18 -16.93 -9.39
C LEU A 336 2.48 -16.92 -7.89
N GLN A 337 2.83 -15.74 -7.38
CA GLN A 337 3.19 -15.47 -5.98
C GLN A 337 2.18 -14.53 -5.31
N GLU A 338 1.60 -13.60 -6.06
CA GLU A 338 0.60 -12.65 -5.57
C GLU A 338 -0.63 -12.63 -6.47
N LEU A 339 -1.81 -12.87 -5.88
CA LEU A 339 -3.10 -12.68 -6.52
C LEU A 339 -3.90 -11.62 -5.75
N ARG A 340 -4.42 -10.65 -6.48
CA ARG A 340 -5.44 -9.72 -5.98
C ARG A 340 -6.66 -9.76 -6.88
N VAL A 341 -7.80 -10.15 -6.33
CA VAL A 341 -9.10 -10.10 -7.00
C VAL A 341 -9.93 -9.02 -6.34
N PHE A 342 -10.28 -7.97 -7.08
CA PHE A 342 -11.03 -6.80 -6.62
C PHE A 342 -12.50 -6.90 -7.07
N PRO A 343 -13.44 -6.30 -6.34
CA PRO A 343 -14.83 -6.29 -6.77
C PRO A 343 -15.01 -5.35 -7.98
N SER A 344 -15.68 -5.81 -9.03
CA SER A 344 -16.05 -4.97 -10.18
C SER A 344 -17.21 -4.02 -9.86
N ASP A 345 -18.10 -4.45 -8.98
CA ASP A 345 -19.16 -3.64 -8.39
C ASP A 345 -19.22 -3.91 -6.87
N PRO A 346 -18.66 -3.02 -6.04
CA PRO A 346 -18.67 -3.19 -4.59
C PRO A 346 -20.05 -3.00 -3.95
N PHE A 347 -21.06 -2.51 -4.68
CA PHE A 347 -22.41 -2.21 -4.16
C PHE A 347 -23.49 -3.20 -4.62
N GLY A 348 -23.13 -4.23 -5.38
CA GLY A 348 -23.94 -5.44 -5.56
C GLY A 348 -25.04 -5.34 -6.62
N ALA A 349 -24.67 -5.38 -7.90
CA ALA A 349 -25.57 -5.79 -9.00
C ALA A 349 -24.84 -6.52 -10.16
N GLY A 350 -23.58 -6.93 -9.99
CA GLY A 350 -22.78 -7.57 -11.04
C GLY A 350 -23.03 -9.07 -11.23
N ASN A 351 -23.35 -9.49 -12.45
CA ASN A 351 -23.62 -10.89 -12.87
C ASN A 351 -22.40 -11.82 -12.96
N ALA A 352 -21.20 -11.39 -12.55
CA ALA A 352 -19.97 -12.19 -12.64
C ALA A 352 -19.12 -12.03 -11.38
N ALA A 353 -19.42 -12.83 -10.35
CA ALA A 353 -18.66 -12.87 -9.12
C ALA A 353 -17.78 -14.13 -9.03
N VAL A 354 -16.67 -14.02 -8.30
CA VAL A 354 -15.86 -15.16 -7.89
C VAL A 354 -16.36 -15.74 -6.57
N THR A 355 -16.19 -17.05 -6.39
CA THR A 355 -16.53 -17.78 -5.16
C THR A 355 -15.28 -18.42 -4.57
N GLU A 356 -15.45 -19.31 -3.59
CA GLU A 356 -14.39 -20.14 -3.05
C GLU A 356 -13.79 -21.10 -4.08
N GLU A 357 -14.56 -21.52 -5.08
CA GLU A 357 -14.11 -22.50 -6.09
C GLU A 357 -12.89 -21.97 -6.86
N GLY A 358 -12.93 -20.72 -7.31
CA GLY A 358 -11.82 -20.08 -8.02
C GLY A 358 -10.56 -19.99 -7.16
N LEU A 359 -10.70 -19.72 -5.86
CA LEU A 359 -9.57 -19.67 -4.93
C LEU A 359 -8.99 -21.07 -4.68
N VAL A 360 -9.83 -22.09 -4.53
CA VAL A 360 -9.38 -23.49 -4.37
C VAL A 360 -8.59 -23.92 -5.61
N LEU A 361 -9.11 -23.66 -6.82
CA LEU A 361 -8.42 -23.97 -8.08
C LEU A 361 -7.05 -23.29 -8.15
N VAL A 362 -6.98 -21.98 -7.86
CA VAL A 362 -5.71 -21.24 -7.85
C VAL A 362 -4.75 -21.82 -6.81
N SER A 363 -5.19 -22.13 -5.60
CA SER A 363 -4.33 -22.70 -4.57
C SER A 363 -3.72 -24.04 -5.00
N ALA A 364 -4.47 -24.88 -5.69
CA ALA A 364 -4.00 -26.16 -6.21
C ALA A 364 -3.05 -25.98 -7.42
N GLY A 365 -3.31 -24.97 -8.27
CA GLY A 365 -2.55 -24.73 -9.49
C GLY A 365 -1.27 -23.92 -9.33
N CYS A 366 -1.17 -23.09 -8.29
CA CYS A 366 -0.13 -22.08 -8.09
C CYS A 366 0.64 -22.31 -6.76
N PRO A 367 1.58 -23.25 -6.70
CA PRO A 367 2.24 -23.65 -5.45
C PRO A 367 3.17 -22.58 -4.83
N LYS A 368 3.50 -21.54 -5.60
CA LYS A 368 4.33 -20.41 -5.15
C LYS A 368 3.52 -19.26 -4.55
N LEU A 369 2.18 -19.38 -4.53
CA LEU A 369 1.28 -18.35 -4.03
C LEU A 369 1.54 -18.14 -2.54
N ASN A 370 1.88 -16.90 -2.18
CA ASN A 370 2.19 -16.52 -0.81
C ASN A 370 1.55 -15.18 -0.39
N SER A 371 0.85 -14.52 -1.30
CA SER A 371 0.16 -13.25 -1.03
C SER A 371 -1.20 -13.22 -1.71
N LEU A 372 -2.25 -13.11 -0.92
CA LEU A 372 -3.63 -13.05 -1.40
C LEU A 372 -4.36 -11.79 -0.90
N LEU A 373 -5.09 -11.15 -1.81
CA LEU A 373 -6.22 -10.28 -1.51
C LEU A 373 -7.41 -10.77 -2.34
N TYR A 374 -8.46 -11.26 -1.72
CA TYR A 374 -9.56 -11.88 -2.45
C TYR A 374 -10.88 -11.29 -1.97
N PHE A 375 -11.56 -10.58 -2.86
CA PHE A 375 -12.95 -10.17 -2.66
C PHE A 375 -13.86 -11.19 -3.34
N CYS A 376 -14.84 -11.72 -2.61
CA CYS A 376 -15.76 -12.75 -3.11
C CYS A 376 -17.15 -12.66 -2.49
N GLN A 377 -18.10 -13.39 -3.07
CA GLN A 377 -19.49 -13.41 -2.62
C GLN A 377 -19.77 -14.41 -1.49
N GLN A 378 -18.96 -15.46 -1.38
CA GLN A 378 -19.10 -16.50 -0.36
C GLN A 378 -17.76 -17.21 -0.12
N MET A 379 -17.68 -17.94 1.00
CA MET A 379 -16.54 -18.78 1.36
C MET A 379 -17.01 -19.95 2.22
N THR A 380 -16.29 -21.09 2.18
CA THR A 380 -16.54 -22.25 3.04
C THR A 380 -15.31 -22.60 3.88
N ASN A 381 -15.53 -23.25 5.03
CA ASN A 381 -14.47 -23.82 5.86
C ASN A 381 -13.65 -24.86 5.08
N ALA A 382 -14.33 -25.73 4.31
CA ALA A 382 -13.69 -26.76 3.49
C ALA A 382 -12.72 -26.16 2.45
N ALA A 383 -13.11 -25.05 1.81
CA ALA A 383 -12.24 -24.35 0.86
C ALA A 383 -11.02 -23.75 1.56
N LEU A 384 -11.20 -23.04 2.68
CA LEU A 384 -10.08 -22.46 3.44
C LEU A 384 -9.10 -23.53 3.93
N ILE A 385 -9.61 -24.66 4.45
CA ILE A 385 -8.79 -25.81 4.85
C ILE A 385 -8.00 -26.36 3.65
N THR A 386 -8.63 -26.48 2.49
CA THR A 386 -7.98 -26.95 1.26
C THR A 386 -6.89 -25.98 0.81
N VAL A 387 -7.16 -24.67 0.83
CA VAL A 387 -6.19 -23.62 0.50
C VAL A 387 -5.00 -23.64 1.45
N ALA A 388 -5.24 -23.82 2.76
CA ALA A 388 -4.20 -23.93 3.78
C ALA A 388 -3.26 -25.12 3.53
N LYS A 389 -3.83 -26.26 3.11
CA LYS A 389 -3.07 -27.47 2.75
C LYS A 389 -2.26 -27.30 1.48
N ASN A 390 -2.84 -26.68 0.45
CA ASN A 390 -2.19 -26.51 -0.85
C ASN A 390 -1.07 -25.46 -0.82
N CYS A 391 -1.24 -24.40 -0.02
CA CYS A 391 -0.35 -23.24 0.01
C CYS A 391 0.09 -22.88 1.46
N PRO A 392 0.95 -23.70 2.11
CA PRO A 392 1.37 -23.46 3.50
C PRO A 392 2.36 -22.28 3.66
N ASN A 393 2.79 -21.67 2.56
CA ASN A 393 3.79 -20.61 2.56
C ASN A 393 3.20 -19.20 2.51
N PHE A 394 1.91 -19.02 2.84
CA PHE A 394 1.31 -17.69 2.88
C PHE A 394 2.03 -16.77 3.87
N ILE A 395 2.43 -15.61 3.37
CA ILE A 395 2.97 -14.48 4.15
C ILE A 395 1.86 -13.43 4.35
N ARG A 396 0.95 -13.30 3.39
CA ARG A 396 -0.17 -12.35 3.43
C ARG A 396 -1.44 -13.04 2.96
N PHE A 397 -2.45 -13.13 3.82
CA PHE A 397 -3.75 -13.71 3.50
C PHE A 397 -4.84 -12.72 3.87
N ARG A 398 -5.50 -12.14 2.87
CA ARG A 398 -6.56 -11.15 3.09
C ARG A 398 -7.79 -11.60 2.32
N LEU A 399 -8.81 -12.02 3.06
CA LEU A 399 -10.11 -12.38 2.51
C LEU A 399 -11.11 -11.28 2.88
N CYS A 400 -11.96 -10.91 1.93
CA CYS A 400 -13.06 -10.00 2.14
C CYS A 400 -14.31 -10.55 1.45
N ILE A 401 -15.20 -11.15 2.22
CA ILE A 401 -16.53 -11.53 1.75
C ILE A 401 -17.37 -10.25 1.72
N LEU A 402 -18.05 -10.00 0.59
CA LEU A 402 -18.78 -8.75 0.36
C LEU A 402 -19.93 -8.55 1.36
N ASP A 403 -20.58 -9.65 1.77
CA ASP A 403 -21.41 -9.67 2.96
C ASP A 403 -20.54 -10.04 4.18
N PRO A 404 -20.25 -9.09 5.08
CA PRO A 404 -19.25 -9.27 6.13
C PRO A 404 -19.60 -10.34 7.17
N ILE A 405 -20.88 -10.66 7.37
CA ILE A 405 -21.35 -11.59 8.40
C ILE A 405 -21.86 -12.91 7.81
N LYS A 406 -21.58 -13.16 6.53
CA LYS A 406 -22.04 -14.36 5.84
C LYS A 406 -21.39 -15.62 6.42
N PRO A 407 -22.17 -16.63 6.86
CA PRO A 407 -21.63 -17.90 7.32
C PRO A 407 -21.17 -18.76 6.13
N ASP A 408 -20.56 -19.91 6.44
CA ASP A 408 -20.36 -20.97 5.45
C ASP A 408 -21.72 -21.36 4.83
N PRO A 409 -21.92 -21.17 3.51
CA PRO A 409 -23.24 -21.38 2.88
C PRO A 409 -23.67 -22.85 2.84
N VAL A 410 -22.76 -23.79 3.07
CA VAL A 410 -23.05 -25.24 3.03
C VAL A 410 -23.41 -25.76 4.42
N THR A 411 -22.68 -25.31 5.44
CA THR A 411 -22.82 -25.82 6.82
C THR A 411 -23.57 -24.88 7.74
N ASN A 412 -23.78 -23.63 7.32
CA ASN A 412 -24.31 -22.52 8.13
C ASN A 412 -23.51 -22.28 9.41
N GLN A 413 -22.23 -22.67 9.43
CA GLN A 413 -21.33 -22.47 10.56
C GLN A 413 -20.47 -21.21 10.36
N PRO A 414 -19.93 -20.64 11.45
CA PRO A 414 -18.85 -19.66 11.37
C PRO A 414 -17.63 -20.19 10.60
N LEU A 415 -16.80 -19.30 10.05
CA LEU A 415 -15.58 -19.64 9.31
C LEU A 415 -14.34 -19.87 10.20
N ASP A 416 -14.56 -20.12 11.49
CA ASP A 416 -13.49 -20.22 12.49
C ASP A 416 -12.50 -21.34 12.18
N GLU A 417 -13.00 -22.53 11.81
CA GLU A 417 -12.17 -23.70 11.47
C GLU A 417 -11.34 -23.47 10.20
N GLY A 418 -11.91 -22.79 9.21
CA GLY A 418 -11.25 -22.45 7.96
C GLY A 418 -10.07 -21.51 8.18
N PHE A 419 -10.29 -20.40 8.89
CA PHE A 419 -9.21 -19.49 9.25
C PHE A 419 -8.23 -20.11 10.25
N GLY A 420 -8.71 -20.95 11.17
CA GLY A 420 -7.90 -21.76 12.07
C GLY A 420 -6.89 -22.61 11.31
N ALA A 421 -7.33 -23.33 10.28
CA ALA A 421 -6.45 -24.12 9.41
C ALA A 421 -5.42 -23.26 8.67
N ILE A 422 -5.80 -22.05 8.22
CA ILE A 422 -4.87 -21.10 7.56
C ILE A 422 -3.76 -20.70 8.54
N VAL A 423 -4.09 -20.23 9.74
CA VAL A 423 -3.07 -19.79 10.72
C VAL A 423 -2.27 -20.96 11.30
N GLN A 424 -2.88 -22.14 11.40
CA GLN A 424 -2.20 -23.35 11.83
C GLN A 424 -1.18 -23.82 10.79
N SER A 425 -1.52 -23.82 9.51
CA SER A 425 -0.64 -24.32 8.43
C SER A 425 0.40 -23.28 8.01
N CYS A 426 0.01 -22.00 7.92
CA CYS A 426 0.84 -20.93 7.38
C CYS A 426 1.70 -20.26 8.46
N LYS A 427 2.73 -20.95 8.93
CA LYS A 427 3.59 -20.47 10.03
C LYS A 427 4.34 -19.16 9.72
N GLY A 428 4.52 -18.83 8.45
CA GLY A 428 5.15 -17.59 7.99
C GLY A 428 4.22 -16.38 7.86
N LEU A 429 2.95 -16.50 8.26
CA LEU A 429 1.93 -15.48 8.04
C LEU A 429 2.22 -14.21 8.83
N LYS A 430 2.36 -13.08 8.11
CA LYS A 430 2.67 -11.75 8.67
C LYS A 430 1.50 -10.78 8.58
N ARG A 431 0.56 -11.01 7.66
CA ARG A 431 -0.62 -10.14 7.50
C ARG A 431 -1.87 -10.97 7.27
N LEU A 432 -2.89 -10.73 8.10
CA LEU A 432 -4.18 -11.39 8.04
C LEU A 432 -5.30 -10.34 8.00
N SER A 433 -6.30 -10.56 7.16
CA SER A 433 -7.58 -9.84 7.20
C SER A 433 -8.71 -10.87 7.18
N LEU A 434 -9.65 -10.70 8.09
CA LEU A 434 -10.77 -11.62 8.34
C LEU A 434 -12.08 -11.04 7.81
N SER A 435 -13.01 -11.92 7.44
CA SER A 435 -14.38 -11.59 7.01
C SER A 435 -15.26 -12.84 7.04
N GLY A 436 -16.58 -12.67 7.09
CA GLY A 436 -17.57 -13.73 7.27
C GLY A 436 -17.99 -13.86 8.74
N LEU A 437 -18.95 -14.73 9.01
CA LEU A 437 -19.36 -15.01 10.38
C LEU A 437 -18.20 -15.65 11.16
N LEU A 438 -17.78 -15.01 12.25
CA LEU A 438 -16.61 -15.39 13.05
C LEU A 438 -16.89 -15.18 14.55
N THR A 439 -16.52 -16.17 15.35
CA THR A 439 -16.71 -16.15 16.82
C THR A 439 -15.39 -15.87 17.53
N ASP A 440 -15.40 -15.83 18.87
CA ASP A 440 -14.16 -15.74 19.66
C ASP A 440 -13.17 -16.90 19.36
N GLN A 441 -13.65 -18.03 18.82
CA GLN A 441 -12.85 -19.21 18.52
C GLN A 441 -11.77 -18.96 17.46
N VAL A 442 -12.05 -18.19 16.39
CA VAL A 442 -11.01 -17.88 15.39
C VAL A 442 -9.85 -17.13 16.01
N PHE A 443 -10.13 -16.26 16.97
CA PHE A 443 -9.11 -15.46 17.64
C PHE A 443 -8.29 -16.27 18.63
N LEU A 444 -8.89 -17.30 19.25
CA LEU A 444 -8.14 -18.30 20.00
C LEU A 444 -7.13 -19.00 19.08
N TYR A 445 -7.54 -19.46 17.89
CA TYR A 445 -6.63 -20.08 16.93
C TYR A 445 -5.53 -19.13 16.45
N ILE A 446 -5.87 -17.86 16.19
CA ILE A 446 -4.89 -16.83 15.85
C ILE A 446 -3.87 -16.66 16.98
N GLY A 447 -4.34 -16.53 18.23
CA GLY A 447 -3.48 -16.43 19.40
C GLY A 447 -2.56 -17.65 19.59
N MET A 448 -3.08 -18.86 19.33
CA MET A 448 -2.33 -20.11 19.46
C MET A 448 -1.27 -20.31 18.38
N TYR A 449 -1.57 -19.93 17.13
CA TYR A 449 -0.76 -20.36 15.98
C TYR A 449 -0.05 -19.24 15.21
N ALA A 450 -0.56 -18.01 15.24
CA ALA A 450 -0.10 -16.91 14.37
C ALA A 450 1.06 -16.10 14.97
N GLU A 451 2.10 -16.75 15.47
CA GLU A 451 3.22 -16.11 16.18
C GLU A 451 3.99 -15.07 15.36
N GLN A 452 3.99 -15.21 14.02
CA GLN A 452 4.69 -14.30 13.09
C GLN A 452 3.83 -13.12 12.63
N LEU A 453 2.58 -13.03 13.09
CA LEU A 453 1.64 -12.03 12.62
C LEU A 453 2.09 -10.62 13.03
N GLU A 454 2.26 -9.74 12.04
CA GLU A 454 2.67 -8.34 12.24
C GLU A 454 1.49 -7.38 12.06
N MET A 455 0.48 -7.75 11.28
CA MET A 455 -0.70 -6.93 11.00
C MET A 455 -1.97 -7.77 10.94
N LEU A 456 -2.97 -7.40 11.74
CA LEU A 456 -4.30 -8.00 11.74
C LEU A 456 -5.36 -6.92 11.48
N SER A 457 -6.27 -7.17 10.54
CA SER A 457 -7.46 -6.34 10.30
C SER A 457 -8.72 -7.17 10.56
N ILE A 458 -9.62 -6.64 11.37
CA ILE A 458 -10.85 -7.29 11.83
C ILE A 458 -12.04 -6.37 11.53
N ALA A 459 -13.12 -6.93 10.97
CA ALA A 459 -14.38 -6.23 10.76
C ALA A 459 -15.54 -7.20 11.00
N PHE A 460 -16.58 -6.78 11.73
CA PHE A 460 -17.82 -7.56 11.95
C PHE A 460 -17.59 -8.99 12.45
N ALA A 461 -16.79 -9.15 13.51
CA ALA A 461 -16.38 -10.46 14.01
C ALA A 461 -16.31 -10.48 15.54
N ALA A 462 -16.23 -11.70 16.10
CA ALA A 462 -16.15 -12.00 17.54
C ALA A 462 -17.47 -11.88 18.29
N ASP A 463 -17.49 -12.43 19.51
CA ASP A 463 -18.64 -12.40 20.42
C ASP A 463 -18.36 -11.55 21.66
N SER A 464 -17.09 -11.45 22.08
CA SER A 464 -16.71 -10.74 23.30
C SER A 464 -15.26 -10.28 23.31
N ASP A 465 -14.87 -9.55 24.35
CA ASP A 465 -13.50 -9.14 24.64
C ASP A 465 -12.46 -10.29 24.61
N LYS A 466 -12.88 -11.54 24.85
CA LYS A 466 -11.97 -12.70 24.80
C LYS A 466 -11.27 -12.82 23.46
N GLY A 467 -11.95 -12.51 22.35
CA GLY A 467 -11.35 -12.57 21.02
C GLY A 467 -10.11 -11.67 20.92
N MET A 468 -10.23 -10.40 21.33
CA MET A 468 -9.11 -9.47 21.34
C MET A 468 -8.01 -9.90 22.33
N LEU A 469 -8.38 -10.42 23.51
CA LEU A 469 -7.42 -10.92 24.49
C LEU A 469 -6.55 -12.06 23.96
N TYR A 470 -7.13 -13.03 23.26
CA TYR A 470 -6.36 -14.12 22.64
C TYR A 470 -5.32 -13.60 21.64
N VAL A 471 -5.69 -12.59 20.84
CA VAL A 471 -4.78 -11.95 19.89
C VAL A 471 -3.65 -11.23 20.62
N LEU A 472 -3.96 -10.39 21.62
CA LEU A 472 -2.95 -9.61 22.34
C LEU A 472 -1.95 -10.52 23.07
N ASN A 473 -2.43 -11.60 23.69
CA ASN A 473 -1.61 -12.56 24.44
C ASN A 473 -0.76 -13.44 23.51
N GLY A 474 -1.33 -13.92 22.41
CA GLY A 474 -0.67 -14.89 21.52
C GLY A 474 0.24 -14.27 20.45
N CYS A 475 -0.17 -13.14 19.86
CA CYS A 475 0.54 -12.55 18.72
C CYS A 475 1.72 -11.67 19.17
N LYS A 476 2.88 -12.29 19.41
CA LYS A 476 4.07 -11.61 19.95
C LYS A 476 4.73 -10.61 18.99
N LYS A 477 4.57 -10.80 17.68
CA LYS A 477 5.16 -9.91 16.66
C LYS A 477 4.19 -8.85 16.13
N LEU A 478 3.01 -8.74 16.72
CA LEU A 478 1.96 -7.84 16.26
C LEU A 478 2.45 -6.39 16.33
N ARG A 479 2.30 -5.67 15.23
CA ARG A 479 2.67 -4.25 15.12
C ARG A 479 1.47 -3.37 14.84
N LYS A 480 0.44 -3.88 14.17
CA LYS A 480 -0.75 -3.10 13.84
C LYS A 480 -1.99 -3.98 14.02
N LEU A 481 -2.92 -3.49 14.82
CA LEU A 481 -4.24 -4.08 14.99
C LEU A 481 -5.26 -3.02 14.56
N GLU A 482 -6.11 -3.38 13.61
CA GLU A 482 -7.10 -2.47 13.02
C GLU A 482 -8.45 -3.16 13.10
N ILE A 483 -9.36 -2.61 13.90
CA ILE A 483 -10.65 -3.23 14.26
C ILE A 483 -11.76 -2.26 13.92
N ARG A 484 -12.83 -2.77 13.32
CA ARG A 484 -14.09 -2.04 13.20
C ARG A 484 -15.30 -2.93 13.48
N ASP A 485 -16.36 -2.35 14.02
CA ASP A 485 -17.67 -3.02 14.15
C ASP A 485 -17.57 -4.39 14.87
N CYS A 486 -16.86 -4.42 16.01
CA CYS A 486 -16.62 -5.64 16.80
C CYS A 486 -17.01 -5.41 18.27
N PRO A 487 -17.49 -6.43 19.00
CA PRO A 487 -17.89 -6.34 20.41
C PRO A 487 -16.67 -6.36 21.36
N PHE A 488 -15.63 -5.59 21.05
CA PHE A 488 -14.45 -5.42 21.90
C PHE A 488 -14.51 -4.06 22.60
N GLY A 489 -14.32 -4.06 23.90
CA GLY A 489 -14.40 -2.89 24.76
C GLY A 489 -13.29 -2.82 25.80
N ASP A 490 -13.62 -2.23 26.94
CA ASP A 490 -12.63 -1.84 27.94
C ASP A 490 -11.90 -3.02 28.59
N ALA A 491 -12.57 -4.16 28.76
CA ALA A 491 -11.95 -5.31 29.43
C ALA A 491 -10.76 -5.85 28.63
N ALA A 492 -10.90 -5.98 27.30
CA ALA A 492 -9.75 -6.35 26.46
C ALA A 492 -8.73 -5.22 26.34
N LEU A 493 -9.20 -3.98 26.23
CA LEU A 493 -8.33 -2.81 26.08
C LEU A 493 -7.37 -2.65 27.27
N LEU A 494 -7.86 -2.86 28.49
CA LEU A 494 -7.16 -2.55 29.74
C LEU A 494 -6.37 -3.70 30.36
N GLU A 495 -6.52 -4.93 29.87
CA GLU A 495 -5.89 -6.12 30.44
C GLU A 495 -4.36 -6.05 30.41
N ASP A 496 -3.77 -5.74 29.24
CA ASP A 496 -2.31 -5.59 29.07
C ASP A 496 -1.99 -4.32 28.26
N VAL A 497 -2.07 -3.18 28.94
CA VAL A 497 -1.76 -1.87 28.34
C VAL A 497 -0.29 -1.78 27.88
N GLY A 498 0.62 -2.53 28.55
CA GLY A 498 2.04 -2.59 28.19
C GLY A 498 2.28 -3.16 26.79
N LYS A 499 1.38 -4.03 26.31
CA LYS A 499 1.44 -4.58 24.95
C LYS A 499 1.47 -3.49 23.88
N TYR A 500 0.75 -2.39 24.07
CA TYR A 500 0.63 -1.35 23.05
C TYR A 500 1.94 -0.59 22.79
N GLU A 501 2.87 -0.57 23.75
CA GLU A 501 4.22 -0.03 23.51
C GLU A 501 5.05 -0.89 22.55
N THR A 502 4.73 -2.19 22.43
CA THR A 502 5.41 -3.08 21.47
C THR A 502 4.88 -2.87 20.05
N MET A 503 3.65 -2.35 19.93
CA MET A 503 2.96 -2.13 18.67
C MET A 503 3.30 -0.75 18.08
N ARG A 504 3.04 -0.59 16.78
CA ARG A 504 3.04 0.72 16.13
C ARG A 504 1.76 1.46 16.44
N SER A 505 0.62 0.78 16.34
CA SER A 505 -0.68 1.39 16.54
C SER A 505 -1.80 0.36 16.72
N LEU A 506 -2.87 0.79 17.39
CA LEU A 506 -4.18 0.17 17.46
C LEU A 506 -5.22 1.15 16.92
N TRP A 507 -6.07 0.69 16.01
CA TRP A 507 -7.26 1.42 15.57
C TRP A 507 -8.49 0.63 15.97
N MET A 508 -9.47 1.29 16.58
CA MET A 508 -10.79 0.74 16.90
C MET A 508 -11.85 1.76 16.49
N SER A 509 -12.84 1.36 15.71
CA SER A 509 -13.99 2.20 15.35
C SER A 509 -15.29 1.42 15.43
N SER A 510 -16.39 2.04 15.87
CA SER A 510 -17.66 1.35 16.07
C SER A 510 -17.52 0.11 16.98
N CYS A 511 -16.77 0.24 18.07
CA CYS A 511 -16.51 -0.83 19.04
C CYS A 511 -17.15 -0.49 20.40
N GLU A 512 -16.93 -1.31 21.41
CA GLU A 512 -17.51 -1.16 22.75
C GLU A 512 -16.59 -0.40 23.73
N VAL A 513 -15.54 0.26 23.23
CA VAL A 513 -14.59 1.02 24.04
C VAL A 513 -15.23 2.31 24.54
N THR A 514 -15.02 2.63 25.82
CA THR A 514 -15.53 3.84 26.44
C THR A 514 -14.46 4.92 26.61
N LEU A 515 -14.89 6.17 26.80
CA LEU A 515 -14.00 7.28 27.14
C LEU A 515 -13.20 6.99 28.42
N GLY A 516 -13.82 6.39 29.45
CA GLY A 516 -13.15 6.02 30.69
C GLY A 516 -12.05 4.98 30.47
N GLY A 517 -12.28 4.02 29.58
CA GLY A 517 -11.28 3.06 29.11
C GLY A 517 -10.10 3.77 28.44
N CYS A 518 -10.37 4.68 27.50
CA CYS A 518 -9.34 5.47 26.83
C CYS A 518 -8.50 6.31 27.82
N LYS A 519 -9.15 7.01 28.76
CA LYS A 519 -8.46 7.79 29.82
C LYS A 519 -7.57 6.89 30.68
N SER A 520 -8.08 5.73 31.08
CA SER A 520 -7.32 4.77 31.88
C SER A 520 -6.06 4.26 31.16
N VAL A 521 -6.12 4.11 29.83
CA VAL A 521 -4.93 3.77 29.02
C VAL A 521 -3.92 4.92 29.03
N ALA A 522 -4.37 6.15 28.76
CA ALA A 522 -3.51 7.33 28.72
C ALA A 522 -2.83 7.60 30.08
N GLU A 523 -3.57 7.48 31.19
CA GLU A 523 -3.06 7.63 32.55
C GLU A 523 -2.01 6.57 32.90
N LYS A 524 -2.24 5.31 32.51
CA LYS A 524 -1.29 4.21 32.77
C LYS A 524 -0.03 4.31 31.90
N MET A 525 -0.14 4.80 30.67
CA MET A 525 0.92 4.75 29.67
C MET A 525 1.11 6.10 28.94
N PRO A 526 1.80 7.08 29.55
CA PRO A 526 1.99 8.42 28.98
C PRO A 526 2.92 8.46 27.75
N SER A 527 3.52 7.33 27.38
CA SER A 527 4.31 7.15 26.16
C SER A 527 3.44 6.87 24.92
N LEU A 528 2.13 6.67 25.12
CA LEU A 528 1.13 6.44 24.09
C LEU A 528 0.29 7.70 23.91
N ASN A 529 0.05 8.09 22.65
CA ASN A 529 -1.03 9.02 22.36
C ASN A 529 -2.31 8.19 22.16
N VAL A 530 -3.38 8.58 22.85
CA VAL A 530 -4.72 8.04 22.67
C VAL A 530 -5.58 9.14 22.06
N GLU A 531 -5.84 9.03 20.76
CA GLU A 531 -6.68 9.98 20.04
C GLU A 531 -8.11 9.44 19.92
N ILE A 532 -9.06 10.22 20.39
CA ILE A 532 -10.49 10.01 20.14
C ILE A 532 -10.87 10.91 18.98
N ILE A 533 -11.51 10.34 17.97
CA ILE A 533 -11.93 11.04 16.74
C ILE A 533 -13.45 10.97 16.70
N ASP A 534 -14.12 12.10 16.90
CA ASP A 534 -15.59 12.19 16.91
C ASP A 534 -16.03 13.35 16.01
N GLU A 535 -16.64 13.02 14.88
CA GLU A 535 -17.04 13.97 13.85
C GLU A 535 -18.40 14.65 14.16
N CYS A 536 -19.02 14.38 15.32
CA CYS A 536 -20.26 15.05 15.72
C CYS A 536 -19.96 16.50 16.17
N GLU A 537 -20.61 17.49 15.53
CA GLU A 537 -20.45 18.94 15.76
C GLU A 537 -20.80 19.42 17.18
N GLN A 538 -21.17 18.53 18.10
CA GLN A 538 -21.51 18.81 19.48
C GLN A 538 -20.61 18.02 20.43
N MET A 539 -19.30 18.31 20.46
CA MET A 539 -18.50 18.03 21.66
C MET A 539 -18.93 18.98 22.79
N GLU A 540 -20.16 18.81 23.30
CA GLU A 540 -20.47 19.30 24.64
C GLU A 540 -19.64 18.46 25.61
N PHE A 541 -18.72 19.11 26.33
CA PHE A 541 -17.80 18.52 27.31
C PHE A 541 -18.49 17.89 28.55
N ASN A 542 -19.71 17.39 28.40
CA ASN A 542 -20.40 16.53 29.36
C ASN A 542 -20.19 15.04 29.02
N LEU A 543 -19.01 14.68 28.49
CA LEU A 543 -18.68 13.30 28.17
C LEU A 543 -18.55 12.49 29.47
N VAL A 544 -19.53 11.63 29.71
CA VAL A 544 -19.54 10.69 30.83
C VAL A 544 -18.57 9.56 30.51
N ASP A 545 -17.75 9.12 31.48
CA ASP A 545 -16.74 8.06 31.27
C ASP A 545 -17.32 6.75 30.71
N LYS A 546 -18.63 6.52 30.86
CA LYS A 546 -19.34 5.34 30.32
C LYS A 546 -19.72 5.46 28.84
N GLN A 547 -19.55 6.62 28.21
CA GLN A 547 -19.91 6.84 26.81
C GLN A 547 -18.93 6.11 25.89
N LYS A 548 -19.47 5.41 24.88
CA LYS A 548 -18.69 4.76 23.84
C LYS A 548 -18.06 5.81 22.92
N VAL A 549 -16.81 5.58 22.52
CA VAL A 549 -16.13 6.44 21.54
C VAL A 549 -16.40 5.93 20.13
N ASP A 550 -16.65 6.83 19.18
CA ASP A 550 -16.86 6.46 17.77
C ASP A 550 -15.59 5.82 17.18
N LYS A 551 -14.46 6.53 17.29
CA LYS A 551 -13.16 6.08 16.81
C LYS A 551 -12.08 6.37 17.84
N MET A 552 -11.23 5.39 18.07
CA MET A 552 -10.01 5.48 18.87
C MET A 552 -8.80 5.10 18.02
N TYR A 553 -7.80 5.97 18.00
CA TYR A 553 -6.49 5.69 17.45
C TYR A 553 -5.40 5.82 18.51
N LEU A 554 -4.80 4.69 18.85
CA LEU A 554 -3.71 4.61 19.81
C LEU A 554 -2.39 4.35 19.09
N TYR A 555 -1.34 5.07 19.46
CA TYR A 555 0.01 4.80 18.97
C TYR A 555 1.10 5.26 19.94
N ARG A 556 2.22 4.53 19.98
CA ARG A 556 3.39 4.94 20.75
C ARG A 556 4.14 6.10 20.10
N THR A 557 4.69 7.00 20.90
CA THR A 557 5.46 8.16 20.44
C THR A 557 6.62 8.50 21.36
N LEU A 558 7.66 9.12 20.79
CA LEU A 558 8.81 9.64 21.53
C LEU A 558 8.73 11.16 21.77
N VAL A 559 7.65 11.81 21.33
CA VAL A 559 7.49 13.27 21.34
C VAL A 559 6.19 13.76 21.98
N GLY A 560 5.36 12.84 22.50
CA GLY A 560 4.09 13.14 23.13
C GLY A 560 3.03 13.62 22.14
N HIS A 561 2.12 14.48 22.62
CA HIS A 561 0.95 14.91 21.87
C HIS A 561 1.34 15.71 20.63
N ARG A 562 0.69 15.41 19.50
CA ARG A 562 0.84 16.21 18.28
C ARG A 562 0.15 17.56 18.45
N LYS A 563 0.65 18.57 17.72
CA LYS A 563 0.20 19.98 17.85
C LYS A 563 -0.76 20.43 16.76
N ASP A 564 -1.06 19.55 15.82
CA ASP A 564 -1.84 19.78 14.60
C ASP A 564 -3.15 18.98 14.61
N ALA A 565 -3.64 18.62 15.79
CA ALA A 565 -4.93 17.97 15.96
C ALA A 565 -6.06 18.95 15.63
N PRO A 566 -7.00 18.58 14.74
CA PRO A 566 -8.20 19.37 14.51
C PRO A 566 -9.16 19.26 15.70
N GLU A 567 -10.16 20.15 15.77
CA GLU A 567 -11.04 20.31 16.94
C GLU A 567 -11.82 19.04 17.31
N TYR A 568 -12.15 18.20 16.31
CA TYR A 568 -12.86 16.93 16.49
C TYR A 568 -11.95 15.77 16.96
N VAL A 569 -10.65 16.04 17.20
CA VAL A 569 -9.69 15.07 17.74
C VAL A 569 -9.30 15.46 19.16
N LEU A 570 -9.77 14.67 20.13
CA LEU A 570 -9.34 14.78 21.52
C LEU A 570 -8.14 13.86 21.77
N ILE A 571 -7.01 14.43 22.21
CA ILE A 571 -5.83 13.68 22.63
C ILE A 571 -5.83 13.61 24.16
N LEU A 572 -5.92 12.40 24.71
CA LEU A 572 -5.89 12.13 26.14
C LEU A 572 -4.47 12.02 26.68
#